data_AF-A0AA51HXY6-F1
#
_entry.id   AF-A0AA51HXY6-F1
#
_cell.length_a   1.000
_cell.length_b   1.000
_cell.length_c   1.000
_cell.angle_alpha   90.00
_cell.angle_beta   90.00
_cell.angle_gamma   90.00
#
_symmetry.space_group_name_H-M   'P 1'
#
loop_
_entity.id
_entity.type
_entity.pdbx_description
1 polymer ?
#
loop_
_entity_poly.entity_id
_entity_poly.type
_entity_poly.pdbx_seq_one_letter_code
_entity_poly.pdbx_strand_id
1 'polypeptide(L)'
;FDLSNNATKLQEANLEGALNLTREAKQRASNAADEAENVQTIIANTDRQIKNTDRLIELQYASFNNTQNENDRKLNDLQQQLSTLDTQLPKINEKMCGQESDSCDICGGAGCGKCGGISCDQGAVTKAEQGLDFANKTEHRINEHELNAEYLFRLVSQVKQDTLAVRSR
;
A
#
# COMPACT_ATOMS: atom_id res chain seq x y z
N PHE A 1 15.25 103.23 -20.42
CA PHE A 1 15.03 102.14 -21.38
C PHE A 1 15.31 100.75 -20.79
N ASP A 2 16.14 100.59 -19.76
CA ASP A 2 16.42 99.27 -19.14
C ASP A 2 15.28 98.63 -18.33
N LEU A 3 14.49 99.42 -17.59
CA LEU A 3 13.42 98.88 -16.74
C LEU A 3 12.31 98.18 -17.54
N SER A 4 11.94 98.73 -18.70
CA SER A 4 10.92 98.13 -19.55
C SER A 4 11.40 96.80 -20.14
N ASN A 5 12.65 96.74 -20.59
CA ASN A 5 13.23 95.52 -21.16
C ASN A 5 13.42 94.41 -20.11
N ASN A 6 13.79 94.76 -18.87
CA ASN A 6 13.86 93.78 -17.78
C ASN A 6 12.48 93.28 -17.35
N ALA A 7 11.47 94.15 -17.32
CA ALA A 7 10.10 93.75 -16.99
C ALA A 7 9.51 92.81 -18.07
N THR A 8 9.73 93.10 -19.35
CA THR A 8 9.30 92.23 -20.46
C THR A 8 9.99 90.87 -20.40
N LYS A 9 11.31 90.82 -20.18
CA LYS A 9 12.05 89.54 -20.04
C LYS A 9 11.60 88.73 -18.83
N LEU A 10 11.29 89.37 -17.71
CA LEU A 10 10.73 88.70 -16.52
C LEU A 10 9.35 88.10 -16.79
N GLN A 11 8.51 88.84 -17.53
CA GLN A 11 7.16 88.38 -17.88
C GLN A 11 7.21 87.24 -18.90
N GLU A 12 8.11 87.32 -19.89
CA GLU A 12 8.39 86.24 -20.86
C GLU A 12 8.93 84.98 -20.18
N ALA A 13 9.89 85.11 -19.26
CA ALA A 13 10.43 83.98 -18.49
C ALA A 13 9.38 83.31 -17.60
N ASN A 14 8.45 84.09 -17.03
CA ASN A 14 7.34 83.56 -16.23
C ASN A 14 6.30 82.84 -17.12
N LEU A 15 6.00 83.38 -18.30
CA LEU A 15 5.13 82.73 -19.29
C LEU A 15 5.72 81.42 -19.81
N GLU A 16 7.03 81.39 -20.09
CA GLU A 16 7.73 80.20 -20.55
C GLU A 16 7.82 79.13 -19.44
N GLY A 17 8.07 79.54 -18.19
CA GLY A 17 8.03 78.66 -17.02
C GLY A 17 6.65 78.07 -16.77
N ALA A 18 5.59 78.89 -16.82
CA ALA A 18 4.21 78.43 -16.66
C ALA A 18 3.78 77.48 -17.79
N LEU A 19 4.19 77.75 -19.03
CA LEU A 19 3.97 76.86 -20.16
C LEU A 19 4.69 75.52 -19.98
N ASN A 20 5.93 75.52 -19.48
CA ASN A 20 6.68 74.30 -19.24
C ASN A 20 6.05 73.45 -18.13
N LEU A 21 5.62 74.08 -17.03
CA LEU A 21 4.86 73.42 -15.96
C LEU A 21 3.54 72.83 -16.47
N THR A 22 2.84 73.54 -17.35
CA THR A 22 1.58 73.05 -17.96
C THR A 22 1.83 71.85 -18.88
N ARG A 23 2.92 71.86 -19.66
CA ARG A 23 3.32 70.72 -20.50
C ARG A 23 3.70 69.50 -19.66
N GLU A 24 4.46 69.70 -18.59
CA GLU A 24 4.85 68.63 -17.67
C GLU A 24 3.63 68.05 -16.93
N ALA A 25 2.71 68.91 -16.47
CA ALA A 25 1.45 68.48 -15.88
C ALA A 25 0.58 67.69 -16.86
N LYS A 26 0.52 68.12 -18.13
CA LYS A 26 -0.16 67.38 -19.20
C LYS A 26 0.47 66.00 -19.42
N GLN A 27 1.80 65.91 -19.47
CA GLN A 27 2.49 64.63 -19.65
C GLN A 27 2.25 63.69 -18.46
N ARG A 28 2.33 64.20 -17.23
CA ARG A 28 2.04 63.43 -16.03
C ARG A 28 0.59 62.93 -16.00
N ALA A 29 -0.36 63.78 -16.39
CA ALA A 29 -1.77 63.39 -16.49
C ALA A 29 -1.99 62.31 -17.55
N SER A 30 -1.32 62.40 -18.70
CA SER A 30 -1.39 61.38 -19.76
C SER A 30 -0.85 60.04 -19.26
N ASN A 31 0.35 60.03 -18.67
CA ASN A 31 0.96 58.80 -18.16
C ASN A 31 0.10 58.15 -17.07
N ALA A 32 -0.50 58.96 -16.17
CA ALA A 32 -1.39 58.46 -15.14
C ALA A 32 -2.69 57.87 -15.71
N ALA A 33 -3.20 58.43 -16.81
CA ALA A 33 -4.36 57.88 -17.51
C ALA A 33 -4.04 56.53 -18.17
N ASP A 34 -2.89 56.43 -18.84
CA ASP A 34 -2.43 55.18 -19.47
C ASP A 34 -2.19 54.08 -18.40
N GLU A 35 -1.60 54.45 -17.26
CA GLU A 35 -1.40 53.53 -16.14
C GLU A 35 -2.72 53.07 -15.53
N ALA A 36 -3.69 53.97 -15.37
CA ALA A 36 -5.03 53.63 -14.88
C ALA A 36 -5.75 52.65 -15.83
N GLU A 37 -5.64 52.84 -17.15
CA GLU A 37 -6.21 51.93 -18.15
C GLU A 37 -5.56 50.54 -18.10
N ASN A 38 -4.25 50.49 -17.92
CA ASN A 38 -3.53 49.22 -17.76
C ASN A 38 -3.96 48.49 -16.49
N VAL A 39 -4.04 49.19 -15.35
CA VAL A 39 -4.54 48.63 -14.09
C VAL A 39 -5.97 48.10 -14.25
N GLN A 40 -6.84 48.81 -14.96
CA GLN A 40 -8.21 48.37 -15.22
C GLN A 40 -8.25 47.05 -16.02
N THR A 41 -7.33 46.88 -16.96
CA THR A 41 -7.17 45.64 -17.73
C THR A 41 -6.69 44.48 -16.86
N ILE A 42 -5.70 44.73 -15.98
CA ILE A 42 -5.21 43.74 -15.02
C ILE A 42 -6.34 43.30 -14.07
N ILE A 43 -7.12 44.24 -13.53
CA ILE A 43 -8.26 43.95 -12.67
C ILE A 43 -9.30 43.09 -13.40
N ALA A 44 -9.66 43.46 -14.64
CA ALA A 44 -10.64 42.70 -15.42
C ALA A 44 -10.16 41.27 -15.71
N ASN A 45 -8.88 41.10 -16.03
CA ASN A 45 -8.30 39.77 -16.23
C ASN A 45 -8.25 38.96 -14.93
N THR A 46 -7.93 39.60 -13.81
CA THR A 46 -7.87 38.96 -12.50
C THR A 46 -9.25 38.48 -12.05
N ASP A 47 -10.28 39.31 -12.21
CA ASP A 47 -11.67 38.96 -11.90
C ASP A 47 -12.15 37.75 -12.72
N ARG A 48 -11.76 37.67 -14.00
CA ARG A 48 -12.04 36.48 -14.83
C ARG A 48 -11.32 35.24 -14.31
N GLN A 49 -10.06 35.35 -13.89
CA GLN A 49 -9.31 34.22 -13.35
C GLN A 49 -9.91 33.74 -12.03
N ILE A 50 -10.25 34.65 -11.11
CA ILE A 50 -10.91 34.31 -9.84
C ILE A 50 -12.20 33.55 -10.11
N LYS A 51 -13.07 34.06 -10.97
CA LYS A 51 -14.34 33.38 -11.31
C LYS A 51 -14.14 31.99 -11.92
N ASN A 52 -13.13 31.83 -12.78
CA ASN A 52 -12.81 30.52 -13.35
C ASN A 52 -12.30 29.56 -12.27
N THR A 53 -11.44 30.01 -11.38
CA THR A 53 -10.92 29.23 -10.26
C THR A 53 -12.04 28.83 -9.30
N ASP A 54 -12.92 29.76 -8.92
CA ASP A 54 -14.07 29.48 -8.04
C ASP A 54 -14.97 28.39 -8.64
N ARG A 55 -15.28 28.49 -9.93
CA ARG A 55 -16.06 27.46 -10.64
C ARG A 55 -15.35 26.10 -10.62
N LEU A 56 -14.04 26.06 -10.81
CA LEU A 56 -13.27 24.80 -10.75
C LEU A 56 -13.30 24.21 -9.34
N ILE A 57 -13.18 25.05 -8.31
CA ILE A 57 -13.28 24.62 -6.91
C ILE A 57 -14.67 24.04 -6.64
N GLU A 58 -15.75 24.72 -7.03
CA GLU A 58 -17.13 24.24 -6.82
C GLU A 58 -17.38 22.90 -7.50
N LEU A 59 -16.94 22.75 -8.76
CA LEU A 59 -17.07 21.48 -9.50
C LEU A 59 -16.30 20.34 -8.83
N GLN A 60 -15.11 20.64 -8.30
CA GLN A 60 -14.24 19.64 -7.69
C GLN A 60 -14.62 19.32 -6.24
N TYR A 61 -15.26 20.25 -5.52
CA TYR A 61 -15.54 20.11 -4.08
C TYR A 61 -16.40 18.89 -3.77
N ALA A 62 -17.49 18.68 -4.53
CA ALA A 62 -18.36 17.52 -4.36
C ALA A 62 -17.61 16.21 -4.67
N SER A 63 -16.82 16.20 -5.75
CA SER A 63 -16.01 15.02 -6.12
C SER A 63 -14.97 14.72 -5.05
N PHE A 64 -14.27 15.73 -4.53
CA PHE A 64 -13.26 15.57 -3.50
C PHE A 64 -13.86 14.98 -2.22
N ASN A 65 -14.98 15.53 -1.75
CA ASN A 65 -15.65 15.02 -0.55
C ASN A 65 -16.15 13.57 -0.76
N ASN A 66 -16.70 13.25 -1.93
CA ASN A 66 -17.11 11.89 -2.25
C ASN A 66 -15.91 10.93 -2.25
N THR A 67 -14.82 11.27 -2.94
CA THR A 67 -13.60 10.45 -2.97
C THR A 67 -12.99 10.28 -1.58
N GLN A 68 -12.97 11.33 -0.75
CA GLN A 68 -12.48 11.25 0.61
C GLN A 68 -13.33 10.28 1.45
N ASN A 69 -14.66 10.42 1.41
CA ASN A 69 -15.57 9.52 2.12
C ASN A 69 -15.46 8.07 1.63
N GLU A 70 -15.29 7.85 0.33
CA GLU A 70 -15.06 6.51 -0.23
C GLU A 70 -13.73 5.91 0.24
N ASN A 71 -12.67 6.71 0.28
CA ASN A 71 -11.37 6.28 0.78
C ASN A 71 -11.46 5.93 2.27
N ASP A 72 -12.10 6.76 3.09
CA ASP A 72 -12.27 6.49 4.52
C ASP A 72 -13.07 5.20 4.76
N ARG A 73 -14.12 4.95 3.95
CA ARG A 73 -14.87 3.68 3.99
C ARG A 73 -14.00 2.48 3.63
N LYS A 74 -13.20 2.57 2.56
CA LYS A 74 -12.29 1.49 2.15
C LYS A 74 -11.22 1.23 3.20
N LEU A 75 -10.67 2.27 3.81
CA LEU A 75 -9.70 2.14 4.89
C LEU A 75 -10.32 1.44 6.11
N ASN A 76 -11.54 1.80 6.49
CA ASN A 76 -12.24 1.14 7.59
C ASN A 76 -12.54 -0.34 7.29
N ASP A 77 -12.96 -0.67 6.07
CA ASP A 77 -13.17 -2.06 5.64
C ASP A 77 -11.87 -2.88 5.69
N LEU A 78 -10.77 -2.33 5.17
CA LEU A 78 -9.45 -2.96 5.24
C LEU A 78 -8.98 -3.16 6.69
N GLN A 79 -9.20 -2.17 7.56
CA GLN A 79 -8.86 -2.27 8.98
C GLN A 79 -9.67 -3.38 9.67
N GLN A 80 -10.96 -3.52 9.33
CA GLN A 80 -11.81 -4.57 9.86
C GLN A 80 -11.40 -5.96 9.37
N GLN A 81 -11.06 -6.09 8.09
CA GLN A 81 -10.56 -7.33 7.52
C GLN A 81 -9.23 -7.74 8.17
N LEU A 82 -8.32 -6.79 8.37
CA LEU A 82 -7.04 -7.04 9.03
C LEU A 82 -7.24 -7.49 10.49
N SER A 83 -8.09 -6.79 11.24
CA SER A 83 -8.43 -7.18 12.62
C SER A 83 -9.08 -8.57 12.70
N THR A 84 -9.93 -8.90 11.72
CA THR A 84 -10.53 -10.23 11.62
C THR A 84 -9.46 -11.29 11.34
N LEU A 85 -8.49 -10.99 10.47
CA LEU A 85 -7.40 -11.91 10.16
C LEU A 85 -6.48 -12.11 11.36
N ASP A 86 -6.06 -11.03 12.02
CA ASP A 86 -5.22 -11.07 13.22
C ASP A 86 -5.87 -11.89 14.35
N THR A 87 -7.19 -11.84 14.49
CA THR A 87 -7.90 -12.65 15.49
C THR A 87 -8.14 -14.12 15.08
N GLN A 88 -7.99 -14.45 13.79
CA GLN A 88 -8.18 -15.79 13.26
C GLN A 88 -6.88 -16.57 13.08
N LEU A 89 -5.77 -15.89 12.77
CA LEU A 89 -4.46 -16.51 12.57
C LEU A 89 -3.99 -17.36 13.76
N PRO A 90 -4.08 -16.92 15.03
CA PRO A 90 -3.69 -17.75 16.17
C PRO A 90 -4.49 -19.06 16.22
N LYS A 91 -5.79 -18.97 15.95
CA LYS A 91 -6.71 -20.13 15.98
C LYS A 91 -6.43 -21.10 14.84
N ILE A 92 -5.99 -20.59 13.69
CA ILE A 92 -5.54 -21.43 12.58
C ILE A 92 -4.22 -22.10 12.95
N ASN A 93 -3.27 -21.35 13.54
CA ASN A 93 -2.00 -21.89 14.02
C ASN A 93 -2.22 -22.96 15.11
N GLU A 94 -3.21 -22.80 15.98
CA GLU A 94 -3.59 -23.82 16.97
C GLU A 94 -4.00 -25.13 16.29
N LYS A 95 -4.90 -25.05 15.32
CA LYS A 95 -5.40 -26.23 14.61
C LYS A 95 -4.34 -26.89 13.72
N MET A 96 -3.53 -26.09 13.04
CA MET A 96 -2.56 -26.58 12.07
C MET A 96 -1.24 -26.98 12.72
N CYS A 97 -0.69 -26.10 13.55
CA CYS A 97 0.63 -26.22 14.13
C CYS A 97 0.60 -26.71 15.59
N GLY A 98 -0.54 -26.63 16.28
CA GLY A 98 -0.72 -27.21 17.62
C GLY A 98 -0.66 -26.23 18.80
N GLN A 99 -0.49 -24.93 18.52
CA GLN A 99 -0.48 -23.89 19.56
C GLN A 99 -1.14 -22.60 19.04
N GLU A 100 -1.99 -21.99 19.84
CA GLU A 100 -2.57 -20.68 19.56
C GLU A 100 -1.50 -19.60 19.79
N SER A 101 -0.86 -19.15 18.72
CA SER A 101 0.17 -18.10 18.77
C SER A 101 0.22 -17.31 17.46
N ASP A 102 0.54 -16.02 17.58
CA ASP A 102 0.87 -15.13 16.47
C ASP A 102 2.39 -14.94 16.30
N SER A 103 3.20 -15.53 17.19
CA SER A 103 4.66 -15.50 17.09
C SER A 103 5.21 -16.83 16.58
N CYS A 104 6.44 -16.78 16.10
CA CYS A 104 7.19 -17.95 15.65
C CYS A 104 7.74 -18.76 16.83
N ASP A 105 6.83 -19.31 17.63
CA ASP A 105 7.13 -20.07 18.84
C ASP A 105 7.69 -21.47 18.52
N ILE A 106 7.68 -22.36 19.51
CA ILE A 106 8.15 -23.74 19.40
C ILE A 106 7.44 -24.44 18.22
N CYS A 107 6.11 -24.33 18.16
CA CYS A 107 5.28 -24.92 17.12
C CYS A 107 5.27 -24.16 15.78
N GLY A 108 5.86 -22.97 15.73
CA GLY A 108 5.82 -22.12 14.53
C GLY A 108 4.42 -21.60 14.21
N GLY A 109 4.16 -21.36 12.92
CA GLY A 109 2.94 -20.71 12.45
C GLY A 109 3.06 -20.17 11.03
N ALA A 110 1.99 -19.53 10.56
CA ALA A 110 2.01 -18.82 9.28
C ALA A 110 3.16 -17.81 9.21
N GLY A 111 3.98 -17.87 8.15
CA GLY A 111 5.13 -16.98 7.95
C GLY A 111 6.42 -17.36 8.69
N CYS A 112 6.41 -18.38 9.55
CA CYS A 112 7.56 -18.75 10.37
C CYS A 112 8.52 -19.76 9.72
N GLY A 113 8.17 -20.31 8.56
CA GLY A 113 8.96 -21.34 7.86
C GLY A 113 8.96 -22.72 8.52
N LYS A 114 8.29 -22.87 9.67
CA LYS A 114 8.03 -24.14 10.35
C LYS A 114 6.61 -24.14 10.94
N CYS A 115 6.01 -25.32 11.04
CA CYS A 115 4.70 -25.53 11.65
C CYS A 115 4.65 -26.96 12.21
N GLY A 116 4.29 -27.11 13.48
CA GLY A 116 4.26 -28.40 14.17
C GLY A 116 5.58 -28.77 14.85
N GLY A 117 5.73 -30.05 15.18
CA GLY A 117 6.87 -30.62 15.87
C GLY A 117 6.46 -31.51 17.04
N ILE A 118 7.43 -32.20 17.65
CA ILE A 118 7.19 -33.21 18.71
C ILE A 118 6.37 -32.65 19.89
N SER A 119 6.60 -31.39 20.26
CA SER A 119 5.88 -30.72 21.36
C SER A 119 4.49 -30.19 20.97
N CYS A 120 4.07 -30.42 19.73
CA CYS A 120 2.91 -29.80 19.10
C CYS A 120 1.99 -30.86 18.51
N ASP A 121 1.75 -31.91 19.29
CA ASP A 121 1.03 -33.13 18.91
C ASP A 121 -0.45 -32.90 18.58
N GLN A 122 -1.03 -31.79 19.05
CA GLN A 122 -2.42 -31.43 18.72
C GLN A 122 -2.58 -30.86 17.31
N GLY A 123 -1.50 -30.35 16.72
CA GLY A 123 -1.49 -29.77 15.38
C GLY A 123 -1.72 -30.78 14.28
N ALA A 124 -2.51 -30.41 13.28
CA ALA A 124 -2.79 -31.25 12.11
C ALA A 124 -1.52 -31.67 11.37
N VAL A 125 -0.52 -30.78 11.26
CA VAL A 125 0.75 -31.09 10.58
C VAL A 125 1.50 -32.20 11.31
N THR A 126 1.71 -32.05 12.62
CA THR A 126 2.38 -33.06 13.45
C THR A 126 1.64 -34.40 13.40
N LYS A 127 0.31 -34.39 13.48
CA LYS A 127 -0.52 -35.61 13.38
C LYS A 127 -0.35 -36.31 12.03
N ALA A 128 -0.31 -35.55 10.94
CA ALA A 128 -0.10 -36.10 9.61
C ALA A 128 1.31 -36.71 9.45
N GLU A 129 2.34 -36.02 9.95
CA GLU A 129 3.71 -36.51 9.94
C GLU A 129 3.87 -37.79 10.77
N GLN A 130 3.30 -37.83 11.98
CA GLN A 130 3.29 -39.02 12.84
C GLN A 130 2.52 -40.18 12.19
N GLY A 131 1.39 -39.90 11.55
CA GLY A 131 0.61 -40.91 10.82
C GLY A 131 1.38 -41.50 9.64
N LEU A 132 2.09 -40.66 8.88
CA LEU A 132 2.94 -41.09 7.78
C LEU A 132 4.13 -41.92 8.26
N ASP A 133 4.83 -41.47 9.31
CA ASP A 133 5.94 -42.22 9.92
C ASP A 133 5.48 -43.58 10.46
N PHE A 134 4.31 -43.61 11.12
CA PHE A 134 3.72 -44.85 11.61
C PHE A 134 3.37 -45.81 10.46
N ALA A 135 2.77 -45.30 9.38
CA ALA A 135 2.44 -46.10 8.20
C ALA A 135 3.71 -46.69 7.55
N ASN A 136 4.74 -45.88 7.33
CA ASN A 136 6.01 -46.33 6.74
C ASN A 136 6.70 -47.38 7.62
N LYS A 137 6.74 -47.16 8.94
CA LYS A 137 7.30 -48.15 9.89
C LYS A 137 6.50 -49.45 9.88
N THR A 138 5.18 -49.35 9.78
CA THR A 138 4.30 -50.52 9.73
C THR A 138 4.49 -51.31 8.44
N GLU A 139 4.56 -50.62 7.29
CA GLU A 139 4.86 -51.24 5.99
C GLU A 139 6.20 -51.98 6.03
N HIS A 140 7.26 -51.34 6.55
CA HIS A 140 8.56 -51.98 6.68
C HIS A 140 8.51 -53.25 7.53
N ARG A 141 7.83 -53.20 8.68
CA ARG A 141 7.67 -54.35 9.57
C ARG A 141 6.83 -55.47 8.93
N ILE A 142 5.79 -55.13 8.17
CA ILE A 142 4.99 -56.12 7.44
C ILE A 142 5.87 -56.85 6.42
N ASN A 143 6.65 -56.12 5.63
CA ASN A 143 7.56 -56.70 4.64
C ASN A 143 8.61 -57.62 5.28
N GLU A 144 9.20 -57.23 6.41
CA GLU A 144 10.12 -58.10 7.16
C GLU A 144 9.45 -59.39 7.66
N HIS A 145 8.22 -59.29 8.19
CA HIS A 145 7.48 -60.46 8.65
C HIS A 145 7.04 -61.37 7.50
N GLU A 146 6.68 -60.81 6.35
CA GLU A 146 6.32 -61.56 5.14
C GLU A 146 7.52 -62.37 4.62
N LEU A 147 8.68 -61.74 4.46
CA LEU A 147 9.92 -62.41 4.03
C LEU A 147 10.32 -63.55 4.98
N ASN A 148 10.20 -63.33 6.30
CA ASN A 148 10.48 -64.35 7.30
C ASN A 148 9.48 -65.52 7.23
N ALA A 149 8.19 -65.23 7.02
CA ALA A 149 7.15 -66.24 6.87
C ALA A 149 7.37 -67.09 5.60
N GLU A 150 7.72 -66.47 4.47
CA GLU A 150 8.06 -67.17 3.23
C GLU A 150 9.29 -68.07 3.40
N TYR A 151 10.33 -67.58 4.07
CA TYR A 151 11.53 -68.36 4.36
C TYR A 151 11.20 -69.59 5.20
N LEU A 152 10.47 -69.42 6.31
CA LEU A 152 10.03 -70.53 7.16
C LEU A 152 9.14 -71.53 6.41
N PHE A 153 8.22 -71.03 5.57
CA PHE A 153 7.36 -71.89 4.76
C PHE A 153 8.16 -72.75 3.79
N ARG A 154 9.20 -72.19 3.14
CA ARG A 154 10.11 -72.95 2.26
C ARG A 154 10.85 -74.03 3.04
N LEU A 155 11.39 -73.71 4.21
CA LEU A 155 12.08 -74.69 5.06
C LEU A 155 11.17 -75.85 5.46
N VAL A 156 9.96 -75.55 5.95
CA VAL A 156 8.98 -76.58 6.36
C VAL A 156 8.55 -77.44 5.16
N SER A 157 8.34 -76.81 4.00
CA SER A 157 7.97 -77.51 2.77
C SER A 157 9.08 -78.46 2.30
N GLN A 158 10.34 -78.03 2.37
CA GLN A 158 11.50 -78.86 2.05
C GLN A 158 11.60 -80.06 3.00
N VAL A 159 11.55 -79.83 4.32
CA VAL A 159 11.61 -80.90 5.34
C VAL A 159 10.47 -81.91 5.13
N LYS A 160 9.27 -81.44 4.78
CA LYS A 160 8.14 -82.31 4.46
C LYS A 160 8.43 -83.20 3.24
N GLN A 161 8.95 -82.62 2.14
CA GLN A 161 9.28 -83.38 0.94
C GLN A 161 10.38 -84.41 1.21
N ASP A 162 11.43 -84.01 1.92
CA ASP A 162 12.54 -84.90 2.29
C ASP A 162 12.04 -86.09 3.15
N THR A 163 11.16 -85.81 4.11
CA THR A 163 10.54 -86.85 4.97
C THR A 163 9.70 -87.84 4.15
N LEU A 164 8.93 -87.34 3.18
CA LEU A 164 8.13 -88.19 2.28
C LEU A 164 9.03 -89.05 1.38
N ALA A 165 10.13 -88.51 0.88
CA ALA A 165 11.09 -89.22 0.04
C ALA A 165 11.86 -90.32 0.81
N VAL A 166 12.14 -90.10 2.10
CA VAL A 166 12.72 -91.13 2.97
C VAL A 166 11.72 -92.25 3.22
N ARG A 167 10.43 -91.93 3.43
CA ARG A 167 9.38 -92.91 3.73
C ARG A 167 9.02 -93.81 2.53
N SER A 168 9.28 -93.37 1.30
CA SER A 168 8.99 -94.13 0.07
C SER A 168 10.13 -95.04 -0.39
N ARG A 169 11.26 -95.04 0.33
CA ARG A 169 12.35 -96.02 0.19
C ARG A 169 12.21 -97.13 1.21
#